data_AF-A0A424HGG2-F1
#
_entry.id   AF-A0A424HGG2-F1
#
_cell.length_a   1.000
_cell.length_b   1.000
_cell.length_c   1.000
_cell.angle_alpha   90.00
_cell.angle_beta   90.00
_cell.angle_gamma   90.00
#
_symmetry.space_group_name_H-M   'P 1'
#
loop_
_entity.id
_entity.type
_entity.pdbx_description
1 polymer ?
#
loop_
_entity_poly.entity_id
_entity_poly.type
_entity_poly.pdbx_seq_one_letter_code
_entity_poly.pdbx_strand_id
1 'polypeptide(L)' 'MMDIPNPTDKVLLRGKTRHGKNRIHQHGNLWFVEEVRGGKMLLRSEHKTEGPKHNKGFDGRWVLLKNDPNFLYFY' A
#
# COMPACT_ATOMS: atom_id res chain seq x y z
N MET A 1 -2.95 -20.60 13.97
CA MET A 1 -2.99 -20.46 12.50
C MET A 1 -2.82 -18.98 12.22
N MET A 2 -1.81 -18.55 11.45
CA MET A 2 -1.74 -17.14 11.04
C MET A 2 -2.54 -17.02 9.74
N ASP A 3 -3.62 -16.25 9.76
CA ASP A 3 -4.38 -15.93 8.56
C ASP A 3 -3.46 -15.20 7.57
N ILE A 4 -3.18 -15.87 6.45
CA ILE A 4 -2.38 -15.32 5.36
C ILE A 4 -3.32 -14.39 4.59
N PRO A 5 -2.96 -13.11 4.40
CA PRO A 5 -3.74 -12.19 3.57
C PRO A 5 -3.96 -12.77 2.18
N ASN A 6 -5.20 -12.73 1.72
CA ASN A 6 -5.53 -13.01 0.34
C ASN A 6 -5.19 -11.79 -0.53
N PRO A 7 -4.84 -11.99 -1.82
CA PRO A 7 -4.59 -10.89 -2.76
C PRO A 7 -5.78 -9.93 -2.95
N THR A 8 -6.98 -10.32 -2.54
CA THR A 8 -8.18 -9.47 -2.56
C THR A 8 -8.28 -8.52 -1.37
N ASP A 9 -7.43 -8.69 -0.36
CA ASP A 9 -7.53 -7.94 0.88
C ASP A 9 -7.00 -6.52 0.71
N LYS A 10 -7.69 -5.58 1.34
CA LYS A 10 -7.40 -4.15 1.23
C LYS A 10 -6.65 -3.68 2.45
N VAL A 11 -5.60 -2.91 2.21
CA VAL A 11 -4.79 -2.28 3.26
C VAL A 11 -5.02 -0.78 3.22
N LEU A 12 -5.26 -0.18 4.39
CA LEU A 12 -5.51 1.25 4.51
C LEU A 12 -4.23 1.99 4.86
N LEU A 13 -3.86 2.96 4.02
CA LEU A 13 -2.80 3.91 4.33
C LEU A 13 -3.30 4.89 5.42
N ARG A 14 -2.71 4.82 6.62
CA ARG A 14 -3.02 5.69 7.76
C ARG A 14 -2.15 6.95 7.72
N GLY A 15 -2.72 8.02 7.18
CA GLY A 15 -2.21 9.39 7.33
C GLY A 15 -1.30 9.92 6.23
N LYS A 16 -0.97 11.21 6.33
CA LYS A 16 -0.03 11.90 5.42
C LYS A 16 1.38 11.41 5.69
N THR A 17 2.01 10.74 4.72
CA THR A 17 3.37 10.22 4.91
C THR A 17 4.40 11.33 5.11
N ARG A 18 5.40 11.06 5.95
CA ARG A 18 6.56 11.89 6.29
C ARG A 18 7.10 12.66 5.07
N HIS A 19 7.28 13.99 5.23
CA HIS A 19 7.68 14.99 4.21
C HIS A 19 6.61 15.44 3.21
N GLY A 20 5.50 16.01 3.70
CA GLY A 20 4.69 16.97 2.91
C GLY A 20 3.92 16.42 1.71
N LYS A 21 4.02 15.12 1.39
CA LYS A 21 3.27 14.50 0.29
C LYS A 21 1.93 13.98 0.80
N ASN A 22 0.85 14.52 0.26
CA ASN A 22 -0.49 13.97 0.48
C ASN A 22 -0.67 12.71 -0.38
N ARG A 23 -0.08 11.60 0.07
CA ARG A 23 -0.14 10.32 -0.64
C ARG A 23 -1.55 9.79 -0.78
N ILE A 24 -2.44 10.08 0.17
CA ILE A 24 -3.86 9.75 0.03
C ILE A 24 -4.44 10.45 -1.20
N HIS A 25 -4.12 11.73 -1.41
CA HIS A 25 -4.60 12.46 -2.58
C HIS A 25 -3.98 11.97 -3.89
N GLN A 26 -2.73 11.51 -3.87
CA GLN A 26 -2.05 11.02 -5.08
C GLN A 26 -2.44 9.58 -5.44
N HIS A 27 -2.39 8.67 -4.47
CA HIS A 27 -2.44 7.23 -4.68
C HIS A 27 -3.77 6.58 -4.26
N GLY A 28 -4.63 7.32 -3.56
CA GLY A 28 -5.73 6.74 -2.78
C GLY A 28 -5.27 6.31 -1.38
N ASN A 29 -6.23 6.13 -0.48
CA ASN A 29 -5.99 5.56 0.85
C ASN A 29 -6.10 4.03 0.86
N LEU A 30 -6.73 3.43 -0.16
CA LEU A 30 -6.82 1.99 -0.32
C LEU A 30 -5.64 1.47 -1.13
N TRP A 31 -5.09 0.36 -0.67
CA TRP A 31 -3.99 -0.34 -1.33
C TRP A 31 -4.31 -1.83 -1.37
N PHE A 32 -3.88 -2.49 -2.43
CA PHE A 32 -4.23 -3.88 -2.73
C PHE A 32 -3.01 -4.78 -2.53
N VAL A 33 -3.18 -5.92 -1.85
CA VAL A 33 -2.13 -6.91 -1.69
C VAL A 33 -1.87 -7.61 -3.03
N GLU A 34 -0.65 -7.55 -3.52
CA GLU A 34 -0.24 -8.27 -4.73
C GLU A 34 0.56 -9.54 -4.41
N GLU A 35 1.38 -9.49 -3.36
CA GLU A 35 2.22 -10.61 -2.95
C GLU A 35 2.38 -10.61 -1.42
N VAL A 36 2.47 -11.80 -0.81
CA VAL A 36 2.84 -11.98 0.59
C VAL A 36 4.08 -12.86 0.66
N ARG A 37 5.16 -12.35 1.25
CA ARG A 37 6.43 -13.06 1.37
C ARG A 37 7.19 -12.67 2.62
N GLY A 38 7.63 -13.68 3.38
CA GLY A 38 8.60 -13.51 4.47
C GLY A 38 8.21 -12.47 5.52
N GLY A 39 6.94 -12.45 5.97
CA GLY A 39 6.47 -11.50 6.98
C GLY A 39 6.09 -10.11 6.43
N LYS A 40 6.13 -9.94 5.11
CA LYS A 40 5.83 -8.68 4.41
C LYS A 40 4.79 -8.90 3.32
N MET A 41 4.17 -7.82 2.88
CA MET A 41 3.29 -7.82 1.73
C MET A 41 3.65 -6.70 0.76
N LEU A 42 3.58 -7.00 -0.53
CA LEU A 42 3.68 -6.03 -1.61
C LEU A 42 2.30 -5.43 -1.84
N LEU A 43 2.20 -4.12 -1.75
CA LEU A 43 0.98 -3.36 -1.96
C LEU A 43 1.05 -2.54 -3.24
N ARG A 44 -0.06 -2.47 -3.96
CA ARG A 44 -0.27 -1.56 -5.09
C ARG A 44 -1.26 -0.46 -4.72
N SER A 45 -0.97 0.77 -5.14
CA SER A 45 -1.89 1.90 -4.97
C SER A 45 -3.21 1.71 -5.71
N GLU A 46 -4.28 2.30 -5.18
CA GLU A 46 -5.59 2.34 -5.85
C GLU A 46 -5.54 3.14 -7.16
N HIS A 47 -4.87 4.28 -7.15
CA HIS A 47 -4.76 5.15 -8.32
C HIS A 47 -3.36 5.11 -8.95
N LYS A 48 -3.33 5.25 -10.28
CA LYS A 48 -2.09 5.58 -10.99
C LYS A 48 -1.72 7.03 -10.72
N THR A 49 -0.46 7.29 -10.42
CA THR A 49 0.08 8.63 -10.26
C THR A 49 0.97 9.02 -11.42
N GLU A 50 1.10 10.33 -11.66
CA GLU A 50 2.10 10.89 -12.58
C GLU A 50 3.49 10.38 -12.21
N GLY A 51 4.10 9.61 -13.12
CA GLY A 51 5.50 9.21 -13.05
C GLY A 51 6.36 10.07 -13.97
N PRO A 52 7.68 9.79 -14.05
CA PRO A 52 8.59 10.51 -14.91
C PRO A 52 8.12 10.49 -16.38
N LYS A 53 8.24 11.63 -17.07
CA LYS A 53 7.85 11.79 -18.48
C LYS A 53 6.36 11.53 -18.76
N HIS A 54 5.46 11.92 -17.86
CA HIS A 54 4.00 11.75 -18.00
C HIS A 54 3.52 10.29 -18.05
N ASN A 55 4.38 9.34 -17.72
CA ASN A 55 3.99 7.94 -17.64
C ASN A 55 3.26 7.70 -16.32
N LYS A 56 1.94 7.52 -16.40
CA LYS A 56 1.12 7.18 -15.23
C LYS A 56 1.33 5.71 -14.84
N GLY A 57 1.73 5.48 -13.59
CA GLY A 57 1.97 4.14 -13.04
C GLY A 57 1.38 3.98 -11.65
N PHE A 58 1.14 2.73 -11.24
CA PHE A 58 0.82 2.43 -9.84
C PHE A 58 2.09 2.48 -9.00
N ASP A 59 1.96 2.91 -7.74
CA ASP A 59 3.05 2.81 -6.76
C ASP A 59 2.99 1.44 -6.10
N GLY A 60 4.17 0.82 -5.94
CA GLY A 60 4.35 -0.51 -5.35
C GLY A 60 5.16 -0.41 -4.06
N ARG A 61 4.70 -1.03 -2.97
CA ARG A 61 5.36 -0.91 -1.66
C ARG A 61 5.39 -2.22 -0.88
N TRP A 62 6.58 -2.61 -0.45
CA TRP A 62 6.72 -3.65 0.57
C TRP A 62 6.48 -3.07 1.96
N VAL A 63 5.53 -3.65 2.69
CA VAL A 63 5.16 -3.24 4.06
C VAL A 63 5.17 -4.44 5.00
N LEU A 64 5.29 -4.19 6.30
CA LEU A 64 5.24 -5.27 7.29
C LEU A 64 3.81 -5.81 7.42
N LEU A 65 3.65 -7.14 7.50
CA LEU A 65 2.33 -7.75 7.74
C LEU A 65 1.76 -7.36 9.12
N LYS A 66 2.64 -7.08 10.09
CA LYS A 66 2.27 -6.72 11.45
C LYS A 66 2.98 -5.42 11.85
N ASN A 67 2.23 -4.52 12.47
CA ASN A 67 2.72 -3.26 13.04
C ASN A 67 3.43 -2.33 12.04
N ASP A 68 2.98 -2.29 10.77
CA ASP A 68 3.49 -1.27 9.85
C ASP A 68 3.03 0.12 10.33
N PRO A 69 3.93 1.10 10.45
CA PRO A 69 3.58 2.42 10.99
C PRO A 69 2.67 3.22 10.06
N ASN A 70 2.60 2.89 8.76
CA ASN A 70 1.82 3.64 7.78
C ASN A 70 0.60 2.87 7.28
N PHE A 71 0.55 1.55 7.45
CA PHE A 71 -0.49 0.72 6.85
C PHE A 71 -1.25 -0.07 7.91
N LEU A 72 -2.57 0.09 7.89
CA LEU A 72 -3.50 -0.68 8.70
C LEU A 72 -4.05 -1.83 7.87
N TYR A 73 -3.80 -3.03 8.36
CA TYR A 73 -4.36 -4.26 7.82
C TYR A 73 -5.33 -4.82 8.85
N PHE A 74 -6.58 -5.02 8.44
CA PHE A 74 -7.62 -5.58 9.28
C PHE A 74 -7.89 -7.00 8.78
N TYR A 75 -7.58 -7.99 9.61
CA TYR A 75 -7.93 -9.40 9.38
C TYR A 75 -9.32 -9.69 9.95
#